data_AF-A0A973D1J9-F1
#
_entry.id   AF-A0A973D1J9-F1
#
_cell.length_a   1.000
_cell.length_b   1.000
_cell.length_c   1.000
_cell.angle_alpha   90.00
_cell.angle_beta   90.00
_cell.angle_gamma   90.00
#
_symmetry.space_group_name_H-M   'P 1'
#
loop_
_entity.id
_entity.type
_entity.pdbx_description
1 polymer ?
#
loop_
_entity_poly.entity_id
_entity_poly.type
_entity_poly.pdbx_seq_one_letter_code
_entity_poly.pdbx_strand_id
1 'polypeptide(L)'
;MSRLYNFCAGPAALPTDVLKQAQADVLDWQGKGLSVMEMSHRSAEFVGIAKKAEQDLRDLMVIPDNYKVLFMQGGASSQFTMIPMNLLRGKRYADYINTWQWSK
;
A
#
# COMPACT_ATOMS: atom_id res chain seq x y z
N MET A 1 8.35 20.12 -21.90
CA MET A 1 6.89 20.14 -21.63
C MET A 1 6.69 20.27 -20.13
N SER A 2 5.78 21.15 -19.68
CA SER A 2 5.40 21.27 -18.26
C SER A 2 4.47 20.13 -17.86
N ARG A 3 4.67 19.54 -16.68
CA ARG A 3 3.76 18.52 -16.14
C ARG A 3 2.40 19.15 -15.83
N LEU A 4 1.31 18.52 -16.27
CA LEU A 4 -0.05 18.97 -16.01
C LEU A 4 -0.48 18.66 -14.57
N TYR A 5 -1.39 19.48 -14.03
CA TYR A 5 -2.02 19.22 -12.73
C TYR A 5 -3.10 18.13 -12.88
N ASN A 6 -2.94 17.04 -12.14
CA ASN A 6 -3.90 15.94 -12.11
C ASN A 6 -4.74 16.01 -10.83
N PHE A 7 -6.04 16.24 -10.98
CA PHE A 7 -7.04 16.34 -9.90
C PHE A 7 -7.93 15.09 -9.75
N CYS A 8 -7.52 13.94 -10.29
CA CYS A 8 -8.26 12.69 -10.12
C CYS A 8 -8.39 12.30 -8.64
N ALA A 9 -9.57 11.77 -8.27
CA ALA A 9 -9.87 11.33 -6.90
C ALA A 9 -9.33 9.93 -6.55
N GLY A 10 -8.89 9.14 -7.54
CA GLY A 10 -8.38 7.78 -7.35
C GLY A 10 -8.49 6.92 -8.63
N PRO A 11 -7.39 6.34 -9.15
CA PRO A 11 -5.99 6.63 -8.81
C PRO A 11 -5.64 8.12 -9.00
N ALA A 12 -4.67 8.61 -8.24
CA ALA A 12 -4.37 10.05 -8.11
C ALA A 12 -2.94 10.40 -8.57
N ALA A 13 -2.58 11.69 -8.48
CA ALA A 13 -1.25 12.17 -8.83
C ALA A 13 -0.17 11.61 -7.89
N LEU A 14 0.93 11.11 -8.46
CA LEU A 14 2.14 10.73 -7.73
C LEU A 14 3.20 11.84 -7.75
N PRO A 15 4.04 11.99 -6.71
CA PRO A 15 5.19 12.90 -6.73
C PRO A 15 6.08 12.68 -7.96
N THR A 16 6.57 13.76 -8.56
CA THR A 16 7.41 13.68 -9.79
C THR A 16 8.69 12.90 -9.57
N ASP A 17 9.33 13.08 -8.42
CA ASP A 17 10.61 12.43 -8.16
C ASP A 17 10.46 10.91 -8.01
N VAL A 18 9.33 10.44 -7.46
CA VAL A 18 9.00 9.00 -7.41
C VAL A 18 8.83 8.42 -8.81
N LEU A 19 8.12 9.11 -9.71
CA LEU A 19 7.94 8.65 -11.09
C LEU A 19 9.25 8.61 -11.86
N LYS A 20 10.10 9.62 -11.69
CA LYS A 20 11.43 9.68 -12.34
C LYS A 20 12.34 8.57 -11.84
N GLN A 21 12.35 8.30 -10.53
CA GLN A 21 13.13 7.20 -9.97
C GLN A 21 12.63 5.85 -10.50
N ALA A 22 11.32 5.60 -10.43
CA ALA A 22 10.72 4.37 -10.94
C ALA A 22 11.03 4.18 -12.43
N GLN A 23 10.96 5.25 -13.24
CA GLN A 23 11.31 5.23 -14.67
C GLN A 23 12.77 4.81 -14.90
N ALA A 24 13.72 5.36 -14.12
CA ALA A 24 15.14 5.02 -14.23
C ALA A 24 15.40 3.55 -13.86
N ASP A 25 14.66 3.02 -12.90
CA ASP A 25 14.86 1.67 -12.35
C ASP A 25 14.07 0.57 -13.09
N VAL A 26 13.25 0.89 -14.11
CA VAL A 26 12.34 -0.10 -14.73
C VAL A 26 13.09 -1.30 -15.32
N LEU A 27 14.19 -1.05 -16.04
CA LEU A 27 14.93 -2.09 -16.77
C LEU A 27 16.06 -2.71 -15.93
N ASP A 28 16.64 -1.93 -15.03
CA ASP A 28 17.70 -2.37 -14.13
C ASP A 28 17.53 -1.67 -12.79
N TRP A 29 16.90 -2.37 -11.85
CA TRP A 29 16.70 -1.84 -10.52
C TRP A 29 18.03 -1.86 -9.76
N GLN A 30 18.58 -0.68 -9.50
CA GLN A 30 19.78 -0.49 -8.67
C GLN A 30 20.99 -1.33 -9.11
N GLY A 31 21.17 -1.56 -10.41
CA GLY A 31 22.31 -2.29 -10.96
C GLY A 31 22.26 -3.80 -10.72
N LYS A 32 21.07 -4.36 -10.48
CA LYS A 32 20.85 -5.80 -10.29
C LYS A 32 20.69 -6.56 -11.61
N GLY A 33 20.60 -5.86 -12.72
CA GLY A 33 20.45 -6.43 -14.07
C GLY A 33 19.04 -6.97 -14.35
N LEU A 34 18.05 -6.61 -13.53
CA LEU A 34 16.64 -6.92 -13.75
C LEU A 34 15.71 -5.89 -13.11
N SER A 35 14.46 -5.87 -13.57
CA SER A 35 13.38 -5.07 -13.00
C SER A 35 12.96 -5.59 -11.62
N VAL A 36 12.47 -4.70 -10.75
CA VAL A 36 11.76 -5.11 -9.52
C VAL A 36 10.55 -6.01 -9.81
N MET A 37 9.94 -5.86 -10.99
CA MET A 37 8.80 -6.68 -11.42
C MET A 37 9.18 -8.13 -11.77
N GLU A 38 10.48 -8.40 -11.98
CA GLU A 38 11.01 -9.73 -12.30
C GLU A 38 11.63 -10.41 -11.07
N MET A 39 11.76 -9.69 -9.95
CA MET A 39 12.33 -10.21 -8.71
C MET A 39 11.39 -11.21 -8.04
N SER A 40 11.97 -12.28 -7.49
CA SER A 40 11.26 -13.14 -6.54
C SER A 40 10.85 -12.32 -5.31
N HIS A 41 9.58 -12.39 -4.92
CA HIS A 41 9.09 -11.78 -3.68
C HIS A 41 9.77 -12.31 -2.40
N ARG A 42 10.58 -13.37 -2.52
CA ARG A 42 11.36 -13.96 -1.42
C ARG A 42 12.84 -13.61 -1.47
N SER A 43 13.31 -12.91 -2.50
CA SER A 43 14.72 -12.50 -2.58
C SER A 43 15.04 -11.49 -1.48
N ALA A 44 16.31 -11.42 -1.09
CA ALA A 44 16.76 -10.45 -0.09
C ALA A 44 16.48 -9.01 -0.55
N GLU A 45 16.60 -8.75 -1.85
CA GLU A 45 16.27 -7.48 -2.48
C GLU A 45 14.79 -7.09 -2.25
N PHE A 46 13.84 -7.94 -2.66
CA PHE A 46 12.42 -7.61 -2.53
C PHE A 46 11.96 -7.56 -1.07
N VAL A 47 12.44 -8.48 -0.23
CA VAL A 47 12.18 -8.46 1.21
C VAL A 47 12.71 -7.17 1.84
N GLY A 48 13.87 -6.67 1.38
CA GLY A 48 14.41 -5.38 1.78
C GLY A 48 13.48 -4.22 1.44
N ILE A 49 12.92 -4.20 0.22
CA ILE A 49 11.92 -3.20 -0.21
C ILE A 49 10.69 -3.25 0.69
N ALA A 50 10.13 -4.44 0.92
CA ALA A 50 8.91 -4.61 1.73
C ALA A 50 9.13 -4.19 3.19
N LYS A 51 10.26 -4.57 3.79
CA LYS A 51 10.62 -4.17 5.16
C LYS A 51 10.80 -2.66 5.28
N LYS A 52 11.47 -2.05 4.31
CA LYS A 52 11.66 -0.59 4.29
C LYS A 52 10.31 0.13 4.16
N ALA A 53 9.43 -0.32 3.26
CA ALA A 53 8.10 0.25 3.11
C ALA A 53 7.25 0.14 4.39
N GLU A 54 7.33 -0.99 5.11
CA GLU A 54 6.70 -1.13 6.42
C GLU A 54 7.29 -0.14 7.44
N GLN A 55 8.62 -0.07 7.54
CA GLN A 55 9.28 0.79 8.53
C GLN A 55 9.01 2.28 8.26
N ASP A 56 9.13 2.72 7.01
CA ASP A 56 8.84 4.11 6.62
C ASP A 56 7.40 4.49 7.01
N LEU A 57 6.42 3.59 6.82
CA LEU A 57 5.04 3.83 7.26
C LEU A 57 4.90 3.89 8.78
N ARG A 58 5.60 2.99 9.51
CA ARG A 58 5.61 3.00 10.98
C ARG A 58 6.17 4.29 11.53
N ASP A 59 7.26 4.78 10.96
CA ASP A 59 7.94 6.00 11.40
C ASP A 59 7.07 7.24 11.11
N LEU A 60 6.50 7.33 9.90
CA LEU A 60 5.64 8.45 9.49
C LEU A 60 4.35 8.56 10.32
N MET A 61 3.76 7.42 10.66
CA MET A 61 2.47 7.36 11.36
C MET A 61 2.63 7.08 12.86
N VAL A 62 3.87 6.94 13.35
CA VAL A 62 4.21 6.61 14.74
C VAL A 62 3.48 5.35 15.23
N ILE A 63 3.52 4.28 14.44
CA ILE A 63 2.79 3.03 14.72
C ILE A 63 3.55 2.22 15.78
N PRO A 64 2.96 1.91 16.93
CA PRO A 64 3.63 1.16 17.99
C PRO A 64 3.78 -0.34 17.65
N ASP A 65 4.71 -1.01 18.35
CA ASP A 65 5.11 -2.40 18.08
C ASP A 65 3.99 -3.44 18.29
N ASN A 66 2.99 -3.09 19.10
CA ASN A 66 1.82 -3.92 19.34
C ASN A 66 0.78 -3.88 18.21
N TYR A 67 1.01 -3.08 17.15
CA TYR A 67 0.21 -3.08 15.92
C TYR A 67 0.97 -3.74 14.76
N LYS A 68 0.23 -4.42 13.88
CA LYS A 68 0.77 -5.07 12.68
C LYS A 68 0.37 -4.29 11.43
N VAL A 69 1.32 -4.13 10.51
CA VAL A 69 1.12 -3.50 9.20
C VAL A 69 1.03 -4.63 8.17
N LEU A 70 -0.02 -4.62 7.35
CA LEU A 70 -0.27 -5.66 6.35
C LEU A 70 -0.43 -5.01 4.97
N PHE A 71 0.31 -5.51 3.97
CA PHE A 71 0.13 -5.15 2.57
C PHE A 71 -0.73 -6.21 1.88
N MET A 72 -1.95 -5.88 1.50
CA MET A 72 -2.94 -6.82 0.97
C MET A 72 -3.54 -6.35 -0.37
N GLN A 73 -3.95 -7.32 -1.19
CA GLN A 73 -4.70 -7.07 -2.42
C GLN A 73 -6.21 -6.89 -2.13
N GLY A 74 -6.99 -6.57 -3.16
CA GLY A 74 -8.46 -6.42 -3.07
C GLY A 74 -8.96 -5.01 -2.71
N GLY A 75 -8.06 -4.13 -2.28
CA GLY A 75 -8.39 -2.73 -1.95
C GLY A 75 -9.31 -2.60 -0.73
N ALA A 76 -9.78 -1.37 -0.48
CA ALA A 76 -10.62 -1.06 0.69
C ALA A 76 -11.94 -1.85 0.68
N SER A 77 -12.55 -2.05 -0.49
CA SER A 77 -13.83 -2.75 -0.63
C SER A 77 -13.77 -4.20 -0.14
N SER A 78 -12.66 -4.92 -0.37
CA SER A 78 -12.48 -6.27 0.19
C SER A 78 -12.39 -6.26 1.72
N GLN A 79 -11.91 -5.17 2.32
CA GLN A 79 -11.83 -5.07 3.78
C GLN A 79 -13.21 -4.95 4.43
N PHE A 80 -14.23 -4.45 3.72
CA PHE A 80 -15.61 -4.41 4.24
C PHE A 80 -16.15 -5.78 4.65
N THR A 81 -15.70 -6.85 3.98
CA THR A 81 -16.01 -8.24 4.37
C THR A 81 -14.93 -8.89 5.24
N MET A 82 -13.64 -8.64 4.97
CA MET A 82 -12.57 -9.28 5.76
C MET A 82 -12.57 -8.86 7.23
N ILE A 83 -12.92 -7.61 7.54
CA ILE A 83 -13.00 -7.12 8.92
C ILE A 83 -14.01 -7.93 9.75
N PRO A 84 -15.31 -8.01 9.40
CA PRO A 84 -16.26 -8.80 10.18
C PRO A 84 -15.92 -10.29 10.17
N MET A 85 -15.41 -10.86 9.07
CA MET A 85 -15.02 -12.28 9.03
C MET A 85 -13.97 -12.65 10.10
N ASN A 86 -13.04 -11.73 10.42
CA ASN A 86 -12.02 -11.97 11.44
C ASN A 86 -12.43 -11.48 12.84
N LEU A 87 -13.11 -10.34 12.93
CA LEU A 87 -13.31 -9.63 14.20
C LEU A 87 -14.72 -9.80 14.81
N LEU A 88 -15.73 -10.21 14.03
CA LEU A 88 -17.08 -10.41 14.56
C LEU A 88 -17.13 -11.56 15.58
N ARG A 89 -16.29 -12.60 15.39
CA ARG A 89 -16.04 -13.68 16.37
C ARG A 89 -17.32 -14.30 16.94
N GLY A 90 -18.28 -14.62 16.07
CA GLY A 90 -19.54 -15.26 16.43
C GLY A 90 -20.59 -14.33 17.06
N LYS A 91 -20.30 -13.04 17.22
CA LYS A 91 -21.30 -12.05 17.61
C LYS A 91 -22.32 -11.88 16.48
N ARG A 92 -23.52 -11.44 16.86
CA ARG A 92 -24.63 -11.25 15.92
C ARG A 92 -24.68 -9.85 15.31
N TYR A 93 -24.02 -8.88 15.93
CA TYR A 93 -24.10 -7.46 15.58
C TYR A 93 -22.73 -6.80 15.71
N ALA A 94 -22.51 -5.75 14.92
CA ALA A 94 -21.38 -4.84 15.00
C ALA A 94 -21.89 -3.42 14.77
N ASP A 95 -21.30 -2.44 15.46
CA ASP A 95 -21.70 -1.05 15.33
C ASP A 95 -20.98 -0.38 14.15
N TYR A 96 -21.74 0.32 13.30
CA TYR A 96 -21.24 1.09 12.17
C TYR A 96 -21.73 2.54 12.27
N ILE A 97 -20.81 3.50 12.23
CA ILE A 97 -21.14 4.93 12.20
C ILE A 97 -21.26 5.35 10.73
N ASN A 98 -22.48 5.64 10.29
CA ASN A 98 -22.74 6.05 8.90
C ASN A 98 -22.64 7.57 8.74
N THR A 99 -21.61 8.02 8.04
CA THR A 99 -21.38 9.44 7.71
C THR A 99 -21.60 9.76 6.22
N TRP A 100 -21.46 8.80 5.30
CA TRP A 100 -21.86 8.90 3.88
C TRP A 100 -21.71 7.56 3.09
N GLN A 101 -21.56 7.62 1.77
CA GLN A 101 -21.50 6.45 0.86
C GLN A 101 -20.46 5.39 1.20
N TRP A 102 -19.27 5.75 1.69
CA TRP A 102 -18.23 4.76 2.02
C TRP A 102 -18.47 4.03 3.34
N SER A 103 -19.30 4.59 4.22
CA SER A 103 -19.67 3.99 5.51
C SER A 103 -21.00 3.24 5.46
N LYS A 104 -21.62 3.15 4.28
CA LYS A 104 -22.90 2.49 4.05
C LYS A 104 -22.72 1.01 3.72
#